data_AF-A0A151XXP8-F1
#
_entry.id   AF-A0A151XXP8-F1
#
_cell.length_a   1.000
_cell.length_b   1.000
_cell.length_c   1.000
_cell.angle_alpha   90.00
_cell.angle_beta   90.00
_cell.angle_gamma   90.00
#
_symmetry.space_group_name_H-M   'P 1'
#
loop_
_entity.id
_entity.type
_entity.pdbx_description
1 polymer ?
#
loop_
_entity_poly.entity_id
_entity_poly.type
_entity_poly.pdbx_seq_one_letter_code
_entity_poly.pdbx_strand_id
1 'polypeptide(L)' 'MEDLHKNGLELETVSLTGLDQTGFKYFNPQNAFDAEGLTKLTETIEDRRRKRNEIEQDADLAIRTKNLEAEAGI' A
#
# COMPACT_ATOMS: atom_id res chain seq x y z
N MET A 1 -40.44 23.29 23.64
CA MET A 1 -39.93 21.93 23.90
C MET A 1 -40.21 21.17 22.61
N GLU A 2 -39.25 21.24 21.70
CA GLU A 2 -39.25 20.56 20.41
C GLU A 2 -37.79 20.13 20.23
N ASP A 3 -37.36 19.26 21.13
CA ASP A 3 -37.19 17.84 20.85
C ASP A 3 -36.24 17.63 19.68
N LEU A 4 -34.95 17.62 20.05
CA LEU A 4 -33.95 16.60 19.78
C LEU A 4 -34.34 15.44 18.81
N HIS A 5 -34.89 15.76 17.64
CA HIS A 5 -35.18 14.84 16.54
C HIS A 5 -34.57 15.36 15.26
N LYS A 6 -33.26 15.60 15.29
CA LYS A 6 -32.38 15.40 14.13
C LYS A 6 -31.09 14.69 14.54
N ASN A 7 -31.23 13.69 15.40
CA ASN A 7 -30.24 12.62 15.47
C ASN A 7 -30.52 11.64 14.33
N GLY A 8 -29.76 11.76 13.24
CA GLY A 8 -29.27 10.56 12.57
C GLY A 8 -29.90 10.12 11.26
N LEU A 9 -30.20 11.00 10.29
CA LEU A 9 -30.46 10.55 8.91
C LEU A 9 -30.39 11.60 7.79
N GLU A 10 -29.89 12.81 8.02
CA GLU A 10 -29.30 13.57 6.90
C GLU A 10 -27.87 13.05 6.73
N LEU A 11 -27.82 11.81 6.22
CA LEU A 11 -26.64 11.22 5.62
C LEU A 11 -26.33 12.11 4.42
N GLU A 12 -25.66 13.23 4.68
CA GLU A 12 -25.03 14.01 3.64
C GLU A 12 -24.03 13.05 2.99
N THR A 13 -24.42 12.51 1.84
CA THR A 13 -23.59 11.65 1.01
C THR A 13 -22.36 12.47 0.63
N VAL A 14 -21.36 12.46 1.51
CA VAL A 14 -20.03 12.99 1.21
C VAL A 14 -19.45 12.02 0.20
N SER A 15 -19.70 12.31 -1.07
CA SER A 15 -18.93 11.74 -2.16
C SER A 15 -17.50 12.23 -1.97
N LEU A 16 -16.65 11.38 -1.40
CA LEU A 16 -15.19 11.50 -1.43
C LEU A 16 -14.74 11.41 -2.90
N THR A 17 -14.94 12.50 -3.64
CA THR A 17 -14.49 12.67 -5.03
C THR A 17 -12.99 12.96 -5.14
N GLY A 18 -12.33 13.11 -4.00
CA GLY A 18 -10.88 13.20 -3.91
C GLY A 18 -10.41 12.37 -2.72
N LEU A 19 -9.98 11.14 -2.99
CA LEU A 19 -9.05 10.43 -2.12
C LEU A 19 -7.71 11.17 -2.19
N ASP A 20 -7.66 12.39 -1.64
CA ASP A 20 -6.38 13.05 -1.37
C ASP A 20 -5.76 12.25 -0.24
N GLN A 21 -4.99 11.25 -0.65
CA GLN A 21 -4.52 10.15 0.18
C GLN A 21 -3.75 10.78 1.34
N THR A 22 -4.37 10.77 2.51
CA THR A 22 -3.79 11.36 3.72
C THR A 22 -2.39 10.79 3.89
N GLY A 23 -1.37 11.64 3.82
CA GLY A 23 0.01 11.17 3.93
C GLY A 23 0.23 10.44 5.25
N PHE A 24 1.12 9.44 5.26
CA PHE A 24 1.37 8.54 6.40
C PHE A 24 1.48 9.26 7.76
N LYS A 25 2.06 10.47 7.77
CA LYS A 25 2.29 11.32 8.94
C LYS A 25 1.02 11.84 9.65
N TYR A 26 -0.15 11.68 9.04
CA TYR A 26 -1.43 12.18 9.58
C TYR A 26 -2.33 11.07 10.13
N PHE A 27 -1.95 9.80 9.96
CA PHE A 27 -2.69 8.70 10.58
C PHE A 27 -2.47 8.67 12.10
N ASN A 28 -3.53 8.48 12.86
CA ASN A 28 -3.45 8.30 14.30
C ASN A 28 -3.50 6.81 14.65
N PRO A 29 -2.40 6.18 15.11
CA PRO A 29 -2.38 4.74 15.42
C PRO A 29 -3.28 4.34 16.61
N GLN A 30 -3.83 5.30 17.37
CA GLN A 30 -4.80 5.04 18.42
C GLN A 30 -6.25 4.95 17.90
N ASN A 31 -6.51 5.39 16.66
CA ASN A 31 -7.79 5.19 15.99
C ASN A 31 -7.77 3.82 15.28
N ALA A 32 -8.81 3.01 15.51
CA ALA A 32 -8.86 1.64 14.98
C ALA A 32 -8.82 1.58 13.44
N PHE A 33 -9.51 2.51 12.76
CA PHE A 33 -9.54 2.55 11.29
C PHE A 33 -8.18 2.96 10.72
N ASP A 34 -7.56 3.99 11.30
CA ASP A 34 -6.23 4.44 10.89
C ASP A 34 -5.16 3.36 11.13
N ALA A 35 -5.23 2.65 12.27
CA ALA A 35 -4.30 1.57 12.60
C ALA A 35 -4.39 0.39 11.61
N GLU A 36 -5.60 0.01 11.20
CA GLU A 36 -5.82 -1.01 10.18
C GLU A 36 -5.31 -0.56 8.81
N GLY A 37 -5.60 0.70 8.43
CA GLY A 37 -5.10 1.28 7.18
C GLY A 37 -3.58 1.35 7.12
N LEU A 38 -2.93 1.77 8.20
CA LEU A 38 -1.47 1.77 8.35
C LEU A 38 -0.89 0.37 8.19
N THR A 39 -1.50 -0.62 8.87
CA THR A 39 -1.08 -2.03 8.76
C THR A 39 -1.13 -2.50 7.31
N LYS A 40 -2.24 -2.26 6.62
CA LYS A 40 -2.41 -2.71 5.23
C LYS A 40 -1.45 -2.02 4.26
N LEU A 41 -1.17 -0.75 4.49
CA LEU A 41 -0.21 0.01 3.72
C LEU A 41 1.21 -0.53 3.93
N THR A 42 1.60 -0.82 5.17
CA THR A 42 2.89 -1.44 5.50
C THR A 42 3.05 -2.80 4.83
N GLU A 43 2.04 -3.68 4.89
CA GLU A 43 2.05 -4.96 4.16
C GLU A 43 2.31 -4.75 2.67
N THR A 44 1.58 -3.83 2.05
CA THR A 44 1.70 -3.53 0.62
C THR A 44 3.09 -3.02 0.25
N ILE A 45 3.69 -2.19 1.11
CA ILE A 45 5.04 -1.65 0.89
C ILE A 45 6.07 -2.77 0.96
N GLU A 46 5.99 -3.64 1.96
CA GLU A 46 6.95 -4.73 2.14
C GLU A 46 6.80 -5.80 1.05
N ASP A 47 5.59 -6.12 0.62
CA ASP A 47 5.36 -7.02 -0.52
C ASP A 47 5.97 -6.47 -1.81
N ARG A 48 5.79 -5.17 -2.07
CA ARG A 48 6.42 -4.51 -3.22
C ARG A 48 7.94 -4.50 -3.11
N ARG A 49 8.49 -4.34 -1.90
CA ARG A 49 9.92 -4.38 -1.65
C ARG A 49 10.49 -5.78 -1.93
N ARG A 50 9.81 -6.83 -1.46
CA ARG A 50 10.18 -8.22 -1.73
C ARG A 50 10.17 -8.50 -3.23
N LYS A 51 9.08 -8.13 -3.92
CA LYS A 51 8.96 -8.34 -5.37
C LYS A 51 10.07 -7.65 -6.17
N ARG A 52 10.47 -6.43 -5.79
CA ARG A 52 11.61 -5.74 -6.42
C ARG A 52 12.91 -6.54 -6.24
N ASN A 53 13.16 -7.01 -5.02
CA ASN A 53 14.36 -7.78 -4.71
C ASN A 53 14.41 -9.12 -5.48
N GLU A 54 13.29 -9.83 -5.59
CA GLU A 54 13.19 -11.06 -6.39
C GLU A 54 13.53 -10.79 -7.86
N ILE A 55 12.95 -9.74 -8.46
CA ILE A 55 13.23 -9.35 -9.85
C ILE A 55 14.72 -9.04 -10.05
N GLU A 56 15.34 -8.31 -9.12
CA GLU A 56 16.76 -7.98 -9.18
C GLU A 56 17.65 -9.23 -9.12
N GLN A 57 17.36 -10.16 -8.21
CA GLN A 57 18.11 -11.41 -8.08
C GLN A 57 17.96 -12.31 -9.32
N ASP A 58 16.75 -12.45 -9.84
CA ASP A 58 16.48 -13.25 -11.03
C ASP A 58 17.20 -12.68 -12.26
N ALA A 59 17.20 -11.36 -12.40
CA ALA A 59 17.92 -10.67 -13.47
C ALA A 59 19.44 -10.90 -13.36
N ASP A 60 20.00 -10.75 -12.16
CA ASP A 60 21.42 -11.00 -11.90
C ASP A 60 21.83 -12.43 -12.23
N LEU A 61 21.01 -13.42 -11.83
CA LEU A 61 21.25 -14.83 -12.15
C LEU A 61 21.20 -15.06 -13.66
N ALA A 62 20.19 -14.53 -14.36
CA ALA A 62 20.07 -14.67 -15.80
C ALA A 62 21.27 -14.08 -16.55
N ILE A 63 21.77 -12.91 -16.11
CA ILE A 63 22.97 -12.29 -16.68
C ILE A 63 24.20 -13.17 -16.45
N ARG A 64 24.40 -13.65 -15.22
CA ARG A 64 25.53 -14.52 -14.89
C ARG A 64 25.50 -15.81 -15.71
N THR A 65 24.35 -16.46 -15.83
CA THR A 65 24.19 -17.67 -16.64
C THR A 65 24.56 -17.41 -18.10
N LYS A 66 24.04 -16.33 -18.71
CA LYS A 66 24.39 -15.97 -20.09
C LYS A 66 25.88 -15.69 -20.29
N ASN A 67 26.50 -15.02 -19.34
CA ASN A 67 27.94 -14.75 -19.40
C ASN A 67 28.75 -16.05 -19.30
N LEU A 68 28.37 -16.96 -18.40
CA LEU A 68 29.00 -18.27 -18.29
C LEU A 68 28.83 -19.13 -19.55
N GLU A 69 27.65 -19.11 -20.17
CA GLU A 69 27.41 -19.79 -21.45
C GLU A 69 28.31 -19.23 -22.56
N ALA A 70 28.41 -17.90 -22.66
CA ALA A 70 29.27 -17.24 -23.64
C ALA A 70 30.76 -17.52 -23.40
N GLU A 71 31.21 -17.55 -22.14
CA GLU A 71 32.57 -17.92 -21.77
C GLU A 71 32.90 -19.40 -22.06
N ALA A 72 31.92 -20.29 -21.87
CA ALA A 72 32.06 -21.72 -22.15
C ALA A 72 32.09 -22.06 -23.65
N GLY A 73 31.76 -21.10 -24.53
CA GLY A 73 31.84 -21.27 -25.98
C GLY A 73 30.83 -22.27 -26.56
N ILE A 74 29.71 -22.50 -25.87
CA ILE A 74 28.53 -23.20 -26.42
C ILE A 74 27.68 -22.18 -27.18
#